data_AF-A0A370HN56-F1
#
_entry.id   AF-A0A370HN56-F1
#
_cell.length_a   1.000
_cell.length_b   1.000
_cell.length_c   1.000
_cell.angle_alpha   90.00
_cell.angle_beta   90.00
_cell.angle_gamma   90.00
#
_symmetry.space_group_name_H-M   'P 1'
#
loop_
_entity.id
_entity.type
_entity.pdbx_description
1 polymer ?
#
loop_
_entity_poly.entity_id
_entity_poly.type
_entity_poly.pdbx_seq_one_letter_code
_entity_poly.pdbx_strand_id
1 'polypeptide(L)'
;MKQLAFGLTAVLLASTAAVAQQAPVGPPVNTLQEMGTALWSCWTPPPDTQNFQVTIRFSLKRSGEVLGKPMITYSTFNGTDEEQRIIMDRILASLDACTPVNLTPALGGAVAGRMLIMTFTSPSTKA
;
A
#
# COMPACT_ATOMS: atom_id res chain seq x y z
N MET A 1 -57.93 -35.27 11.55
CA MET A 1 -56.48 -34.97 11.69
C MET A 1 -56.14 -33.96 10.59
N LYS A 2 -56.42 -32.65 10.71
CA LYS A 2 -55.83 -31.57 11.54
C LYS A 2 -54.42 -31.15 11.07
N GLN A 3 -54.38 -30.05 10.29
CA GLN A 3 -53.34 -28.97 10.25
C GLN A 3 -52.05 -29.31 9.45
N LEU A 4 -51.34 -28.44 8.69
CA LEU A 4 -51.28 -26.98 8.53
C LEU A 4 -50.56 -26.59 7.22
N ALA A 5 -50.93 -25.44 6.65
CA ALA A 5 -50.19 -24.73 5.61
C ALA A 5 -48.88 -24.14 6.16
N PHE A 6 -47.82 -24.11 5.35
CA PHE A 6 -46.63 -23.30 5.61
C PHE A 6 -46.27 -22.52 4.35
N GLY A 7 -46.54 -21.21 4.39
CA GLY A 7 -46.16 -20.25 3.37
C GLY A 7 -44.66 -20.05 3.33
N LEU A 8 -44.11 -19.95 2.12
CA LEU A 8 -42.70 -19.71 1.88
C LEU A 8 -42.46 -18.19 1.81
N THR A 9 -42.25 -17.53 2.94
CA THR A 9 -41.70 -16.17 2.97
C THR A 9 -40.18 -16.24 2.83
N ALA A 10 -39.66 -15.89 1.66
CA ALA A 10 -38.23 -15.71 1.43
C ALA A 10 -37.76 -14.40 2.11
N VAL A 11 -37.04 -14.50 3.23
CA VAL A 11 -36.39 -13.37 3.88
C VAL A 11 -35.07 -13.10 3.16
N LEU A 12 -34.99 -11.98 2.43
CA LEU A 12 -33.76 -11.48 1.82
C LEU A 12 -32.86 -10.88 2.90
N LEU A 13 -31.84 -11.61 3.33
CA LEU A 13 -30.78 -11.11 4.19
C LEU A 13 -29.83 -10.22 3.36
N ALA A 14 -29.98 -8.91 3.48
CA ALA A 14 -29.05 -7.95 2.89
C ALA A 14 -27.71 -7.98 3.66
N SER A 15 -26.69 -8.59 3.06
CA SER A 15 -25.34 -8.61 3.62
C SER A 15 -24.66 -7.26 3.39
N THR A 16 -24.63 -6.38 4.39
CA THR A 16 -23.76 -5.20 4.37
C THR A 16 -22.33 -5.67 4.58
N ALA A 17 -21.54 -5.78 3.51
CA ALA A 17 -20.10 -5.96 3.62
C ALA A 17 -19.49 -4.69 4.23
N ALA A 18 -19.15 -4.73 5.51
CA ALA A 18 -18.34 -3.70 6.12
C ALA A 18 -16.94 -3.78 5.49
N VAL A 19 -16.50 -2.69 4.85
CA VAL A 19 -15.10 -2.55 4.44
C VAL A 19 -14.25 -2.55 5.71
N ALA A 20 -13.53 -3.65 5.97
CA ALA A 20 -12.62 -3.73 7.09
C ALA A 20 -11.51 -2.70 6.89
N GLN A 21 -11.47 -1.66 7.73
CA GLN A 21 -10.34 -0.76 7.79
C GLN A 21 -9.15 -1.51 8.37
N GLN A 22 -8.08 -1.63 7.57
CA GLN A 22 -6.82 -2.24 7.99
C GLN A 22 -6.26 -1.46 9.19
N ALA A 23 -5.73 -2.18 10.18
CA ALA A 23 -5.06 -1.55 11.31
C ALA A 23 -3.75 -0.88 10.84
N PRO A 24 -3.34 0.24 11.46
CA PRO A 24 -2.08 0.87 11.11
C PRO A 24 -0.86 -0.03 11.41
N VAL A 25 0.18 0.11 10.59
CA VAL A 25 1.41 -0.68 10.68
C VAL A 25 2.45 0.04 11.54
N GLY A 26 3.02 -0.68 12.51
CA GLY A 26 4.13 -0.19 13.34
C GLY A 26 3.75 0.80 14.45
N PRO A 27 4.75 1.39 15.13
CA PRO A 27 4.53 2.37 16.20
C PRO A 27 4.00 3.70 15.65
N PRO A 28 3.41 4.57 16.50
CA PRO A 28 2.96 5.89 16.08
C PRO A 28 4.09 6.72 15.46
N VAL A 29 3.78 7.37 14.34
CA VAL A 29 4.68 8.19 13.53
C VAL A 29 4.23 9.64 13.63
N ASN A 30 5.09 10.51 14.16
CA ASN A 30 4.78 11.91 14.43
C ASN A 30 5.68 12.90 13.66
N THR A 31 6.72 12.42 12.98
CA THR A 31 7.59 13.26 12.14
C THR A 31 7.70 12.78 10.70
N LEU A 32 8.09 13.68 9.78
CA LEU A 32 8.36 13.31 8.38
C LEU A 32 9.52 12.32 8.25
N GLN A 33 10.52 12.40 9.13
CA GLN A 33 11.65 11.48 9.15
C GLN A 33 11.19 10.07 9.54
N GLU A 34 10.42 9.94 10.62
CA GLU A 34 9.84 8.66 11.04
C GLU A 34 8.92 8.10 9.95
N MET A 35 8.15 8.94 9.26
CA MET A 35 7.29 8.51 8.15
C MET A 35 8.12 7.95 6.99
N GLY A 36 9.23 8.60 6.64
CA GLY A 36 10.17 8.09 5.64
C GLY A 36 10.74 6.73 6.04
N THR A 37 11.20 6.60 7.29
CA THR A 37 11.69 5.31 7.82
C THR A 37 10.62 4.22 7.79
N ALA A 38 9.40 4.54 8.21
CA ALA A 38 8.28 3.61 8.20
C ALA A 38 7.99 3.13 6.78
N LEU A 39 7.83 4.03 5.80
CA LEU A 39 7.54 3.67 4.41
C LEU A 39 8.64 2.81 3.76
N TRP A 40 9.91 3.08 4.06
CA TRP A 40 11.04 2.30 3.52
C TRP A 40 11.27 0.97 4.25
N SER A 41 10.70 0.77 5.44
CA SER A 41 10.96 -0.44 6.24
C SER A 41 10.44 -1.74 5.61
N CYS A 42 9.43 -1.66 4.73
CA CYS A 42 8.90 -2.82 4.00
C CYS A 42 9.56 -3.05 2.65
N TRP A 43 10.41 -2.14 2.17
CA TRP A 43 11.06 -2.32 0.88
C TRP A 43 12.22 -3.31 1.03
N THR A 44 12.11 -4.42 0.30
CA THR A 44 13.23 -5.34 0.08
C THR A 44 13.42 -5.50 -1.42
N PRO A 45 14.58 -5.09 -1.97
CA PRO A 45 14.84 -5.22 -3.40
C PRO A 45 14.80 -6.70 -3.80
N PRO A 46 14.24 -7.04 -4.97
CA PRO A 46 14.24 -8.43 -5.43
C PRO A 46 15.69 -8.93 -5.62
N PRO A 47 16.00 -10.18 -5.26
CA PRO A 47 17.32 -10.76 -5.51
C PRO A 47 17.61 -10.75 -7.00
N ASP A 48 18.89 -10.68 -7.35
CA ASP A 48 19.41 -10.77 -8.73
C ASP A 48 18.90 -9.70 -9.71
N THR A 49 18.12 -8.72 -9.25
CA THR A 49 17.70 -7.58 -10.07
C THR A 49 18.76 -6.48 -10.04
N GLN A 50 19.23 -6.09 -11.22
CA GLN A 50 20.26 -5.06 -11.39
C GLN A 50 19.76 -3.91 -12.27
N ASN A 51 20.42 -2.76 -12.16
CA ASN A 51 20.32 -1.65 -13.10
C ASN A 51 18.90 -1.13 -13.34
N PHE A 52 18.07 -1.09 -12.30
CA PHE A 52 16.75 -0.45 -12.37
C PHE A 52 16.69 0.81 -11.50
N GLN A 53 15.85 1.74 -11.93
CA GLN A 53 15.41 2.87 -11.14
C GLN A 53 13.94 3.14 -11.44
N VAL A 54 13.11 3.24 -10.40
CA VAL A 54 11.69 3.58 -10.52
C VAL A 54 11.37 4.66 -9.52
N THR A 55 10.81 5.77 -9.97
CA THR A 55 10.27 6.82 -9.10
C THR A 55 8.77 6.81 -9.17
N ILE A 56 8.14 6.72 -8.01
CA ILE A 56 6.69 6.87 -7.87
C ILE A 56 6.36 8.19 -7.17
N ARG A 57 5.20 8.74 -7.50
CA ARG A 57 4.50 9.74 -6.70
C ARG A 57 3.19 9.18 -6.17
N PHE A 58 2.86 9.50 -4.93
CA PHE A 58 1.60 9.12 -4.31
C PHE A 58 1.24 10.10 -3.19
N SER A 59 0.10 9.90 -2.57
CA SER A 59 -0.33 10.66 -1.39
C SER A 59 -0.90 9.70 -0.35
N LEU A 60 -0.97 10.15 0.90
CA LEU A 60 -1.63 9.41 1.97
C LEU A 60 -2.93 10.10 2.37
N LYS A 61 -3.90 9.33 2.86
CA LYS A 61 -5.04 9.82 3.62
C LYS A 61 -4.57 10.26 5.01
N ARG A 62 -5.44 10.95 5.75
CA ARG A 62 -5.20 11.26 7.17
C ARG A 62 -5.03 10.00 8.03
N SER A 63 -5.66 8.89 7.62
CA SER A 63 -5.55 7.56 8.25
C SER A 63 -4.24 6.82 7.94
N GLY A 64 -3.38 7.37 7.07
CA GLY A 64 -2.12 6.74 6.66
C GLY A 64 -2.25 5.72 5.53
N GLU A 65 -3.46 5.42 5.06
CA GLU A 65 -3.69 4.65 3.83
C GLU A 65 -3.19 5.40 2.59
N VAL A 66 -2.79 4.67 1.54
CA VAL A 66 -2.54 5.28 0.23
C VAL A 66 -3.83 5.93 -0.30
N LEU A 67 -3.71 7.17 -0.77
CA LEU A 67 -4.78 7.91 -1.42
C LEU A 67 -4.65 7.77 -2.94
N GLY A 68 -5.59 7.06 -3.54
CA GLY A 68 -5.63 6.83 -4.98
C GLY A 68 -4.61 5.77 -5.44
N LYS A 69 -4.24 5.81 -6.72
CA LYS A 69 -3.25 4.90 -7.28
C LYS A 69 -1.87 5.59 -7.32
N PRO A 70 -0.81 4.97 -6.78
CA PRO A 70 0.55 5.44 -7.00
C PRO A 70 0.84 5.56 -8.50
N MET A 71 1.52 6.64 -8.90
CA MET A 71 1.88 6.90 -10.29
C MET A 71 3.38 6.81 -10.47
N ILE A 72 3.83 6.06 -11.46
CA ILE A 72 5.23 6.07 -11.90
C ILE A 72 5.48 7.41 -12.61
N THR A 73 6.49 8.14 -12.16
CA THR A 73 6.94 9.40 -12.80
C THR A 73 8.26 9.24 -13.55
N TYR A 74 9.01 8.20 -13.25
CA TYR A 74 10.24 7.84 -13.93
C TYR A 74 10.49 6.34 -13.80
N SER A 75 10.99 5.72 -14.87
CA SER A 75 11.39 4.32 -14.84
C SER A 75 12.48 4.03 -15.85
N THR A 76 13.51 3.31 -15.43
CA THR A 76 14.51 2.66 -16.28
C THR A 76 14.69 1.23 -15.82
N PHE A 77 14.64 0.29 -16.76
CA PHE A 77 14.85 -1.13 -16.52
C PHE A 77 15.90 -1.62 -17.51
N ASN A 78 16.89 -2.37 -17.02
CA ASN A 78 17.89 -3.05 -17.83
C ASN A 78 17.83 -4.55 -17.49
N GLY A 79 16.81 -5.21 -18.02
CA GLY A 79 16.49 -6.62 -17.78
C GLY A 79 15.37 -7.08 -18.70
N THR A 80 14.88 -8.30 -18.47
CA THR A 80 13.74 -8.93 -19.12
C THR A 80 12.41 -8.34 -18.66
N ASP A 81 11.35 -8.53 -19.46
CA ASP A 81 9.99 -8.13 -19.08
C ASP A 81 9.52 -8.79 -17.78
N GLU A 82 10.01 -10.00 -17.49
CA GLU A 82 9.68 -10.72 -16.27
C GLU A 82 10.31 -10.08 -15.04
N GLU A 83 11.57 -9.68 -15.14
CA GLU A 83 12.24 -8.92 -14.07
C GLU A 83 11.55 -7.58 -13.83
N GLN A 84 11.11 -6.89 -14.90
CA GLN A 84 10.32 -5.67 -14.77
C GLN A 84 9.03 -5.91 -13.97
N ARG A 85 8.27 -6.98 -14.27
CA ARG A 85 7.05 -7.33 -13.54
C ARG A 85 7.35 -7.62 -12.07
N ILE A 86 8.38 -8.43 -11.79
CA ILE A 86 8.79 -8.76 -10.42
C ILE A 86 9.15 -7.49 -9.64
N ILE A 87 9.90 -6.56 -10.24
CA ILE A 87 10.26 -5.29 -9.59
C ILE A 87 9.00 -4.47 -9.27
N MET A 88 8.08 -4.33 -10.22
CA MET A 88 6.86 -3.54 -10.02
C MET A 88 5.93 -4.16 -8.98
N ASP A 89 5.74 -5.47 -9.01
CA ASP A 89 4.95 -6.20 -8.00
C ASP A 89 5.55 -6.02 -6.61
N ARG A 90 6.89 -6.02 -6.49
CA ARG A 90 7.57 -5.82 -5.21
C ARG A 90 7.46 -4.39 -4.70
N ILE A 91 7.46 -3.39 -5.59
CA ILE A 91 7.22 -2.00 -5.22
C ILE A 91 5.81 -1.86 -4.63
N LEU A 92 4.80 -2.38 -5.33
CA LEU A 92 3.41 -2.32 -4.87
C LEU A 92 3.22 -3.09 -3.56
N ALA A 93 3.76 -4.30 -3.46
CA ALA A 93 3.70 -5.09 -2.24
C ALA A 93 4.37 -4.40 -1.04
N SER A 94 5.46 -3.65 -1.25
CA SER A 94 6.11 -2.90 -0.18
C SER A 94 5.26 -1.74 0.34
N LEU A 95 4.53 -1.05 -0.54
CA LEU A 95 3.60 0.00 -0.14
C LEU A 95 2.41 -0.57 0.64
N ASP A 96 1.83 -1.67 0.15
CA ASP A 96 0.71 -2.34 0.80
C ASP A 96 1.11 -2.89 2.18
N ALA A 97 2.34 -3.40 2.33
CA ALA A 97 2.84 -3.92 3.60
C ALA A 97 3.10 -2.82 4.64
N CYS A 98 3.39 -1.59 4.22
CA CYS A 98 3.71 -0.47 5.09
C CYS A 98 2.58 0.55 5.25
N THR A 99 1.42 0.29 4.64
CA THR A 99 0.23 1.15 4.76
C THR A 99 -0.97 0.35 5.29
N PRO A 100 -1.82 0.93 6.16
CA PRO A 100 -1.83 2.32 6.60
C PRO A 100 -0.65 2.66 7.54
N VAL A 101 0.06 3.76 7.27
CA VAL A 101 1.10 4.27 8.18
C VAL A 101 0.42 4.69 9.49
N ASN A 102 0.98 4.33 10.64
CA ASN A 102 0.43 4.71 11.95
C ASN A 102 0.68 6.18 12.30
N LEU A 103 0.13 7.10 11.50
CA LEU A 103 0.29 8.54 11.68
C LEU A 103 -0.43 9.03 12.93
N THR A 104 0.21 9.90 13.70
CA THR A 104 -0.52 10.66 14.73
C THR A 104 -1.56 11.59 14.08
N PRO A 105 -2.60 12.02 14.81
CA PRO A 105 -3.61 12.95 14.26
C PRO A 105 -3.01 14.27 13.75
N ALA A 106 -1.94 14.75 14.40
CA ALA A 106 -1.22 15.96 14.02
C ALA A 106 -0.48 15.76 12.69
N LEU A 107 0.35 14.72 12.58
CA LEU A 107 1.08 14.45 11.34
C LEU A 107 0.13 14.07 10.21
N GLY A 108 -0.86 13.22 10.46
CA GLY A 108 -1.88 12.83 9.48
C GLY A 108 -2.62 14.04 8.91
N GLY A 109 -2.94 15.04 9.75
CA GLY A 109 -3.52 16.31 9.28
C GLY A 109 -2.56 17.14 8.43
N ALA A 110 -1.26 17.09 8.71
CA ALA A 110 -0.23 17.85 8.00
C ALA A 110 0.21 17.22 6.67
N VAL A 111 0.07 15.91 6.50
CA VAL A 111 0.54 15.18 5.29
C VAL A 111 -0.58 14.71 4.37
N ALA A 112 -1.83 14.66 4.83
CA ALA A 112 -2.96 14.18 4.04
C ALA A 112 -3.05 14.91 2.69
N GLY A 113 -3.10 14.13 1.60
CA GLY A 113 -3.20 14.64 0.23
C GLY A 113 -1.94 15.32 -0.32
N ARG A 114 -0.85 15.43 0.46
CA ARG A 114 0.42 15.97 -0.06
C ARG A 114 1.11 14.95 -0.95
N MET A 115 1.76 15.42 -2.01
CA MET A 115 2.56 14.55 -2.87
C MET A 115 3.82 14.08 -2.12
N LEU A 116 4.01 12.77 -2.11
CA LEU A 116 5.19 12.07 -1.66
C LEU A 116 5.87 11.43 -2.86
N ILE A 117 7.20 11.32 -2.80
CA ILE A 117 8.03 10.74 -3.85
C ILE A 117 8.92 9.67 -3.21
N MET A 118 8.93 8.48 -3.81
CA MET A 118 9.87 7.41 -3.45
C MET A 118 10.58 6.95 -4.72
N THR A 119 11.91 6.86 -4.66
CA THR A 119 12.75 6.36 -5.75
C THR A 119 13.40 5.05 -5.32
N PHE A 120 13.00 3.97 -5.98
CA PHE A 120 13.55 2.63 -5.82
C PHE A 120 14.71 2.46 -6.79
N THR A 121 15.84 1.95 -6.31
CA THR A 121 17.02 1.67 -7.13
C THR A 121 17.49 0.26 -6.89
N SER A 122 18.10 -0.36 -7.89
CA SER A 122 18.78 -1.64 -7.70
C SER A 122 19.84 -1.54 -6.60
N PRO A 123 20.06 -2.62 -5.82
CA PRO A 123 21.17 -2.69 -4.88
C PRO A 123 22.50 -2.38 -5.58
N SER A 124 23.39 -1.66 -4.88
CA SER A 124 24.77 -1.51 -5.33
C SER A 124 25.47 -2.86 -5.13
N THR A 125 25.81 -3.54 -6.23
CA THR A 125 26.74 -4.66 -6.18
C THR A 125 28.10 -4.08 -5.82
N LYS A 126 28.53 -4.19 -4.56
CA LYS A 126 29.94 -3.97 -4.25
C LYS A 126 30.72 -5.09 -4.96
N ALA A 127 31.52 -4.70 -5.95
CA ALA A 127 32.50 -5.57 -6.58
C ALA A 127 33.58 -6.00 -5.57
#